data_AF-A0A396U216-F1
#
_entry.id   AF-A0A396U216-F1
#
_cell.length_a   1.000
_cell.length_b   1.000
_cell.length_c   1.000
_cell.angle_alpha   90.00
_cell.angle_beta   90.00
_cell.angle_gamma   90.00
#
_symmetry.space_group_name_H-M   'P 1'
#
loop_
_entity.id
_entity.type
_entity.pdbx_description
1 polymer ?
#
loop_
_entity_poly.entity_id
_entity_poly.type
_entity_poly.pdbx_seq_one_letter_code
_entity_poly.pdbx_strand_id
1 'polypeptide(L)'
;MSTELFFIYDTHCPWSYVTTPLINAVSRELPQVNINLWHNAYYDGETYIDENQLREIKNLTDKTFSSSYLANISNSKDATSCANLMAWAENKTPQQSLALLNAIQKAHFEQGNELDTADSFSEIIEELKLSPPTKVFRQDKLSKDAEAIVHEILSLQEIIATQAIPALLLAVNDELVLLNHNYYLQQPDAIVDAIKIEIDKLSD
;
A
#
# COMPACT_ATOMS: atom_id res chain seq x y z
N MET A 1 -21.35 2.51 -14.66
CA MET A 1 -20.36 1.43 -14.52
C MET A 1 -19.41 1.86 -13.43
N SER A 2 -19.35 1.10 -12.33
CA SER A 2 -18.39 1.34 -11.27
C SER A 2 -17.20 0.43 -11.53
N THR A 3 -16.00 1.00 -11.54
CA THR A 3 -14.76 0.23 -11.64
C THR A 3 -13.86 0.69 -10.51
N GLU A 4 -13.51 -0.26 -9.64
CA GLU A 4 -12.70 0.00 -8.47
C GLU A 4 -11.51 -0.94 -8.44
N LEU A 5 -10.35 -0.41 -8.08
CA LEU A 5 -9.15 -1.18 -7.83
C LEU A 5 -8.81 -1.09 -6.34
N PHE A 6 -8.90 -2.21 -5.64
CA PHE A 6 -8.46 -2.32 -4.26
C PHE A 6 -7.01 -2.78 -4.23
N PHE A 7 -6.15 -1.97 -3.62
CA PHE A 7 -4.79 -2.35 -3.27
C PHE A 7 -4.76 -2.67 -1.78
N ILE A 8 -4.63 -3.95 -1.44
CA ILE A 8 -4.44 -4.39 -0.06
C ILE A 8 -2.94 -4.51 0.18
N TYR A 9 -2.43 -3.75 1.15
CA TYR A 9 -0.99 -3.59 1.34
C TYR A 9 -0.63 -3.29 2.79
N ASP A 10 0.67 -3.28 3.07
CA ASP A 10 1.24 -2.65 4.25
C ASP A 10 2.40 -1.72 3.84
N THR A 11 2.51 -0.55 4.47
CA THR A 11 3.58 0.43 4.20
C THR A 11 4.98 -0.09 4.48
N HIS A 12 5.12 -1.06 5.39
CA HIS A 12 6.40 -1.65 5.77
C HIS A 12 6.67 -2.99 5.05
N CYS A 13 5.71 -3.49 4.25
CA CYS A 13 5.89 -4.68 3.43
C CYS A 13 6.75 -4.37 2.18
N PRO A 14 7.92 -5.02 2.01
CA PRO A 14 8.77 -4.82 0.84
C PRO A 14 8.08 -5.17 -0.49
N TRP A 15 7.25 -6.23 -0.49
CA TRP A 15 6.47 -6.61 -1.67
C TRP A 15 5.40 -5.59 -2.02
N SER A 16 4.77 -4.98 -1.02
CA SER A 16 3.83 -3.87 -1.22
C SER A 16 4.54 -2.66 -1.85
N TYR A 17 5.74 -2.33 -1.37
CA TYR A 17 6.53 -1.24 -1.94
C TYR A 17 6.85 -1.41 -3.42
N VAL A 18 7.29 -2.60 -3.83
CA VAL A 18 7.61 -2.84 -5.25
C VAL A 18 6.37 -2.99 -6.13
N THR A 19 5.20 -3.16 -5.52
CA THR A 19 3.89 -3.22 -6.20
C THR A 19 3.26 -1.83 -6.37
N THR A 20 3.54 -0.85 -5.49
CA THR A 20 3.00 0.52 -5.60
C THR A 20 3.20 1.19 -6.97
N PRO A 21 4.33 1.01 -7.70
CA PRO A 21 4.46 1.53 -9.06
C PRO A 21 3.36 1.08 -10.02
N LEU A 22 2.77 -0.10 -9.83
CA LEU A 22 1.63 -0.60 -10.60
C LEU A 22 0.41 0.31 -10.37
N ILE A 23 0.14 0.66 -9.12
CA ILE A 23 -0.95 1.57 -8.73
C ILE A 23 -0.73 2.97 -9.30
N ASN A 24 0.51 3.45 -9.29
CA ASN A 24 0.86 4.73 -9.90
C ASN A 24 0.57 4.76 -11.40
N ALA A 25 0.87 3.67 -12.12
CA ALA A 25 0.55 3.55 -13.54
C ALA A 25 -0.97 3.56 -13.76
N VAL A 26 -1.74 2.81 -12.96
CA VAL A 26 -3.21 2.82 -13.04
C VAL A 26 -3.78 4.20 -12.77
N SER A 27 -3.37 4.86 -11.69
CA SER A 27 -3.87 6.20 -11.33
C SER A 27 -3.63 7.23 -12.44
N ARG A 28 -2.49 7.12 -13.13
CA ARG A 28 -2.11 8.03 -14.21
C ARG A 28 -2.87 7.76 -15.51
N GLU A 29 -2.99 6.49 -15.90
CA GLU A 29 -3.50 6.10 -17.23
C GLU A 29 -5.01 5.77 -17.23
N LEU A 30 -5.58 5.47 -16.06
CA LEU A 30 -6.99 5.10 -15.88
C LEU A 30 -7.66 5.95 -14.79
N PRO A 31 -7.75 7.29 -14.95
CA PRO A 31 -8.32 8.18 -13.94
C PRO A 31 -9.80 7.93 -13.64
N GLN A 32 -10.49 7.15 -14.47
CA GLN A 32 -11.86 6.70 -14.24
C GLN A 32 -11.98 5.52 -13.26
N VAL A 33 -10.89 4.81 -12.98
CA VAL A 33 -10.86 3.72 -12.00
C VAL A 33 -10.68 4.32 -10.62
N ASN A 34 -11.64 4.05 -9.72
CA ASN A 34 -11.51 4.45 -8.33
C ASN A 34 -10.46 3.56 -7.64
N ILE A 35 -9.41 4.14 -7.05
CA ILE A 35 -8.37 3.38 -6.37
C ILE A 35 -8.62 3.47 -4.87
N ASN A 36 -8.77 2.31 -4.23
CA ASN A 36 -8.93 2.16 -2.80
C ASN A 36 -7.62 1.61 -2.21
N LEU A 37 -6.98 2.37 -1.30
CA LEU A 37 -5.71 2.01 -0.67
C LEU A 37 -5.97 1.44 0.72
N TRP A 38 -6.01 0.12 0.81
CA TRP A 38 -6.39 -0.61 2.02
C TRP A 38 -5.17 -1.15 2.78
N HIS A 39 -4.79 -0.44 3.83
CA HIS A 39 -3.69 -0.84 4.70
C HIS A 39 -4.12 -1.94 5.68
N ASN A 40 -3.49 -3.11 5.65
CA ASN A 40 -3.88 -4.24 6.49
C ASN A 40 -3.24 -4.27 7.89
N ALA A 41 -2.25 -3.41 8.14
CA ALA A 41 -1.56 -3.27 9.44
C ALA A 41 -0.93 -4.59 9.91
N TYR A 42 -0.27 -5.29 8.99
CA TYR A 42 0.41 -6.54 9.26
C TYR A 42 1.63 -6.37 10.15
N TYR A 43 2.38 -5.28 9.98
CA TYR A 43 3.52 -4.97 10.84
C TYR A 43 3.05 -4.20 12.07
N ASP A 44 3.08 -4.84 13.23
CA ASP A 44 2.45 -4.43 14.48
C ASP A 44 3.45 -4.23 15.64
N GLY A 45 4.74 -4.19 15.33
CA GLY A 45 5.83 -4.10 16.31
C GLY A 45 6.37 -5.44 16.78
N GLU A 46 5.74 -6.57 16.44
CA GLU A 46 6.25 -7.92 16.71
C GLU A 46 6.71 -8.65 15.45
N THR A 47 6.33 -8.12 14.29
CA THR A 47 6.61 -8.73 12.98
C THR A 47 7.96 -8.28 12.40
N TYR A 48 8.70 -9.22 11.82
CA TYR A 48 10.03 -8.99 11.24
C TYR A 48 10.01 -9.11 9.71
N ILE A 49 10.99 -8.48 9.06
CA ILE A 49 11.22 -8.66 7.63
C ILE A 49 12.04 -9.93 7.40
N ASP A 50 11.50 -10.88 6.63
CA ASP A 50 12.28 -12.00 6.09
C ASP A 50 13.31 -11.47 5.09
N GLU A 51 14.61 -11.62 5.37
CA GLU A 51 15.68 -11.19 4.47
C GLU A 51 15.64 -11.89 3.10
N ASN A 52 15.10 -13.12 3.01
CA ASN A 52 14.99 -13.81 1.73
C ASN A 52 14.07 -13.06 0.77
N GLN A 53 12.99 -12.47 1.29
CA GLN A 53 12.07 -11.66 0.49
C GLN A 53 12.80 -10.46 -0.15
N LEU A 54 13.74 -9.84 0.57
CA LEU A 54 14.52 -8.72 0.03
C LEU A 54 15.47 -9.18 -1.08
N ARG A 55 16.03 -10.39 -0.96
CA ARG A 55 16.89 -10.97 -2.02
C ARG A 55 16.08 -11.26 -3.27
N GLU A 56 14.89 -11.83 -3.12
CA GLU A 56 13.98 -12.09 -4.23
C GLU A 56 13.56 -10.80 -4.95
N ILE A 57 13.17 -9.78 -4.19
CA ILE A 57 12.80 -8.47 -4.73
C ILE A 57 13.97 -7.84 -5.52
N LYS A 58 15.20 -7.87 -4.97
CA LYS A 58 16.39 -7.34 -5.65
C LYS A 58 16.74 -8.10 -6.92
N ASN A 59 16.37 -9.39 -7.02
CA ASN A 59 16.58 -10.18 -8.23
C ASN A 59 15.51 -9.93 -9.29
N LEU A 60 14.30 -9.53 -8.88
CA LEU A 60 13.16 -9.37 -9.76
C LEU A 60 12.91 -7.93 -10.20
N THR A 61 13.41 -6.95 -9.45
CA THR A 61 13.11 -5.52 -9.63
C THR A 61 14.37 -4.66 -9.49
N ASP A 62 14.37 -3.48 -10.09
CA ASP A 62 15.45 -2.49 -9.94
C ASP A 62 15.33 -1.66 -8.65
N LYS A 63 14.47 -2.06 -7.71
CA LYS A 63 14.22 -1.31 -6.48
C LYS A 63 15.39 -1.43 -5.52
N THR A 64 15.82 -0.28 -5.01
CA THR A 64 16.90 -0.17 -4.05
C THR A 64 16.38 0.03 -2.63
N PHE A 65 17.08 -0.57 -1.68
CA PHE A 65 16.87 -0.36 -0.24
C PHE A 65 18.08 0.36 0.33
N SER A 66 17.86 1.40 1.13
CA SER A 66 18.94 2.21 1.68
C SER A 66 19.80 1.43 2.68
N SER A 67 21.05 1.84 2.84
CA SER A 67 21.93 1.26 3.87
C SER A 67 21.35 1.44 5.28
N SER A 68 20.68 2.57 5.53
CA SER A 68 20.03 2.86 6.81
C SER A 68 18.88 1.89 7.08
N TYR A 69 18.02 1.63 6.08
CA TYR A 69 16.96 0.64 6.18
C TYR A 69 17.51 -0.77 6.44
N LEU A 70 18.52 -1.17 5.66
CA LEU A 70 19.14 -2.50 5.79
C LEU A 70 19.86 -2.69 7.13
N ALA A 71 20.40 -1.63 7.74
CA ALA A 71 21.04 -1.69 9.05
C ALA A 71 20.05 -2.03 10.18
N ASN A 72 18.77 -1.70 10.01
CA ASN A 72 17.71 -1.92 10.99
C ASN A 72 16.81 -3.11 10.64
N ILE A 73 17.19 -3.95 9.66
CA ILE A 73 16.30 -4.98 9.13
C ILE A 73 16.00 -6.10 10.13
N SER A 74 16.93 -6.32 11.07
CA SER A 74 16.79 -7.28 12.15
C SER A 74 15.84 -6.83 13.26
N ASN A 75 15.36 -5.59 13.24
CA ASN A 75 14.39 -5.09 14.20
C ASN A 75 12.98 -5.42 13.72
N SER A 76 12.06 -5.64 14.65
CA SER A 76 10.64 -5.71 14.32
C SER A 76 10.16 -4.36 13.76
N LYS A 77 9.11 -4.41 12.94
CA LYS A 77 8.53 -3.25 12.27
C LYS A 77 7.13 -3.00 12.80
N ASP A 78 6.78 -1.72 12.92
CA ASP A 78 5.46 -1.26 13.37
C ASP A 78 4.92 -0.19 12.42
N ALA A 79 3.92 -0.59 11.63
CA ALA A 79 3.24 0.26 10.67
C ALA A 79 1.97 0.90 11.24
N THR A 80 1.67 0.77 12.53
CA THR A 80 0.39 1.22 13.14
C THR A 80 0.10 2.69 12.90
N SER A 81 1.10 3.57 13.10
CA SER A 81 0.98 5.01 12.79
C SER A 81 0.73 5.26 11.31
N CYS A 82 1.37 4.49 10.42
CA CYS A 82 1.17 4.60 8.99
C CYS A 82 -0.23 4.12 8.57
N ALA A 83 -0.73 3.02 9.14
CA ALA A 83 -2.10 2.53 8.91
C ALA A 83 -3.14 3.58 9.31
N ASN A 84 -2.95 4.20 10.47
CA ASN A 84 -3.80 5.27 10.98
C ASN A 84 -3.80 6.52 10.09
N LEU A 85 -2.60 6.93 9.66
CA LEU A 85 -2.44 8.09 8.78
C LEU A 85 -3.05 7.82 7.39
N MET A 86 -2.86 6.62 6.84
CA MET A 86 -3.44 6.21 5.56
C MET A 86 -4.97 6.13 5.62
N ALA A 87 -5.53 5.55 6.68
CA ALA A 87 -6.98 5.54 6.89
C ALA A 87 -7.58 6.96 7.00
N TRP A 88 -6.88 7.87 7.68
CA TRP A 88 -7.26 9.28 7.70
C TRP A 88 -7.19 9.92 6.30
N ALA A 89 -6.13 9.65 5.55
CA ALA A 89 -5.92 10.23 4.22
C ALA A 89 -6.98 9.77 3.22
N GLU A 90 -7.30 8.46 3.16
CA GLU A 90 -8.39 7.92 2.34
C GLU A 90 -9.72 8.60 2.67
N ASN A 91 -10.01 8.84 3.95
CA ASN A 91 -11.28 9.43 4.38
C ASN A 91 -11.37 10.96 4.24
N LYS A 92 -10.25 11.68 4.31
CA LYS A 92 -10.24 13.16 4.40
C LYS A 92 -9.59 13.84 3.20
N THR A 93 -8.71 13.15 2.51
CA THR A 93 -7.98 13.67 1.35
C THR A 93 -7.63 12.57 0.34
N PRO A 94 -8.62 11.82 -0.18
CA PRO A 94 -8.38 10.66 -1.05
C PRO A 94 -7.55 10.99 -2.30
N GLN A 95 -7.63 12.23 -2.81
CA GLN A 95 -6.80 12.66 -3.94
C GLN A 95 -5.29 12.71 -3.64
N GLN A 96 -4.90 12.76 -2.36
CA GLN A 96 -3.51 12.81 -1.91
C GLN A 96 -3.04 11.50 -1.28
N SER A 97 -3.91 10.51 -1.11
CA SER A 97 -3.56 9.27 -0.41
C SER A 97 -2.49 8.48 -1.14
N LEU A 98 -2.55 8.40 -2.47
CA LEU A 98 -1.50 7.74 -3.26
C LEU A 98 -0.17 8.49 -3.18
N ALA A 99 -0.18 9.83 -3.21
CA ALA A 99 1.02 10.62 -3.03
C ALA A 99 1.64 10.41 -1.64
N LEU A 100 0.80 10.34 -0.61
CA LEU A 100 1.19 10.04 0.76
C LEU A 100 1.79 8.64 0.89
N LEU A 101 1.18 7.63 0.29
CA LEU A 101 1.72 6.27 0.27
C LEU A 101 3.12 6.22 -0.35
N ASN A 102 3.29 6.86 -1.51
CA ASN A 102 4.60 6.94 -2.17
C ASN A 102 5.65 7.63 -1.27
N ALA A 103 5.28 8.72 -0.61
CA ALA A 103 6.18 9.45 0.29
C ALA A 103 6.56 8.62 1.53
N ILE A 104 5.59 7.93 2.14
CA ILE A 104 5.82 7.02 3.28
C ILE A 104 6.78 5.90 2.89
N GLN A 105 6.51 5.21 1.79
CA GLN A 105 7.37 4.11 1.35
C GLN A 105 8.77 4.59 0.95
N LYS A 106 8.88 5.76 0.32
CA LYS A 106 10.17 6.38 0.03
C LYS A 106 10.96 6.67 1.31
N ALA A 107 10.33 7.30 2.30
CA ALA A 107 10.97 7.57 3.59
C ALA A 107 11.42 6.28 4.28
N HIS A 108 10.58 5.26 4.27
CA HIS A 108 10.92 3.99 4.89
C HIS A 108 12.05 3.24 4.18
N PHE A 109 11.86 2.90 2.91
CA PHE A 109 12.78 2.00 2.18
C PHE A 109 14.01 2.71 1.61
N GLU A 110 13.88 3.98 1.18
CA GLU A 110 14.98 4.72 0.54
C GLU A 110 15.73 5.64 1.50
N GLN A 111 15.15 6.00 2.65
CA GLN A 111 15.79 6.88 3.63
C GLN A 111 16.05 6.18 4.96
N GLY A 112 15.44 5.01 5.21
CA GLY A 112 15.61 4.25 6.45
C GLY A 112 14.90 4.90 7.64
N ASN A 113 13.86 5.68 7.38
CA ASN A 113 13.01 6.26 8.40
C ASN A 113 12.05 5.20 8.94
N GLU A 114 12.06 4.93 10.24
CA GLU A 114 11.18 3.93 10.86
C GLU A 114 9.73 4.43 11.02
N LEU A 115 9.47 5.72 10.83
CA LEU A 115 8.11 6.29 10.84
C LEU A 115 7.33 5.98 12.13
N ASP A 116 8.05 5.98 13.26
CA ASP A 116 7.59 5.55 14.57
C ASP A 116 7.10 6.67 15.51
N THR A 117 7.41 7.92 15.18
CA THR A 117 7.08 9.09 15.99
C THR A 117 6.38 10.14 15.13
N ALA A 118 5.60 11.04 15.73
CA ALA A 118 4.97 12.13 14.97
C ALA A 118 6.00 12.97 14.19
N ASP A 119 7.16 13.22 14.79
CA ASP A 119 8.22 14.05 14.20
C ASP A 119 8.80 13.42 12.92
N SER A 120 8.87 12.09 12.85
CA SER A 120 9.42 11.38 11.69
C SER A 120 8.53 11.46 10.43
N PHE A 121 7.30 11.96 10.54
CA PHE A 121 6.44 12.28 9.39
C PHE A 121 6.52 13.75 8.94
N SER A 122 7.23 14.62 9.68
CA SER A 122 7.11 16.07 9.50
C SER A 122 7.41 16.53 8.07
N GLU A 123 8.48 16.00 7.46
CA GLU A 123 8.86 16.32 6.08
C GLU A 123 7.75 15.93 5.08
N ILE A 124 7.17 14.74 5.24
CA ILE A 124 6.09 14.23 4.38
C ILE A 124 4.84 15.11 4.52
N ILE A 125 4.46 15.44 5.75
CA ILE A 125 3.27 16.25 6.04
C ILE A 125 3.43 17.67 5.50
N GLU A 126 4.62 18.26 5.63
CA GLU A 126 4.92 19.59 5.10
C GLU A 126 4.91 19.61 3.56
N GLU A 127 5.59 18.64 2.92
CA GLU A 127 5.67 18.54 1.45
C GLU A 127 4.28 18.39 0.82
N LEU A 128 3.44 17.52 1.41
CA LEU A 128 2.09 17.25 0.93
C LEU A 128 1.04 18.22 1.50
N LYS A 129 1.46 19.20 2.30
CA LYS A 129 0.56 20.21 2.93
C LYS A 129 -0.62 19.57 3.65
N LEU A 130 -0.36 18.46 4.33
CA LEU A 130 -1.36 17.72 5.08
C LEU A 130 -1.55 18.33 6.47
N SER A 131 -2.69 18.07 7.09
CA SER A 131 -2.97 18.50 8.47
C SER A 131 -3.69 17.39 9.24
N PRO A 132 -3.06 16.21 9.38
CA PRO A 132 -3.65 15.12 10.13
C PRO A 132 -3.77 15.46 11.62
N PRO A 133 -4.80 14.96 12.32
CA PRO A 133 -4.90 15.15 13.75
C PRO A 133 -3.84 14.30 14.46
N THR A 134 -3.21 14.82 15.52
CA THR A 134 -2.10 14.16 16.25
C THR A 134 -2.37 12.70 16.64
N LYS A 135 -3.65 12.34 16.86
CA LYS A 135 -4.06 10.97 17.21
C LYS A 135 -3.71 9.91 16.17
N VAL A 136 -3.46 10.27 14.89
CA VAL A 136 -3.10 9.28 13.87
C VAL A 136 -1.68 8.76 14.03
N PHE A 137 -0.80 9.52 14.67
CA PHE A 137 0.61 9.13 14.90
C PHE A 137 0.82 8.27 16.15
N ARG A 138 -0.26 7.69 16.67
CA ARG A 138 -0.20 6.77 17.80
C ARG A 138 0.10 5.36 17.31
N GLN A 139 1.02 4.69 17.98
CA GLN A 139 1.36 3.29 17.75
C GLN A 139 0.73 2.33 18.76
N ASP A 140 0.16 2.82 19.86
CA ASP A 140 -0.43 1.96 20.90
C ASP A 140 -1.69 1.21 20.44
N LYS A 141 -2.31 1.67 19.34
CA LYS A 141 -3.48 1.04 18.71
C LYS A 141 -3.81 1.64 17.36
N LEU A 142 -4.56 0.86 16.58
CA LEU A 142 -5.26 1.37 15.42
C LEU A 142 -6.34 2.39 15.82
N SER A 143 -6.54 3.36 14.94
CA SER A 143 -7.66 4.27 14.94
C SER A 143 -8.91 3.54 14.47
N LYS A 144 -10.10 4.01 14.86
CA LYS A 144 -11.36 3.38 14.44
C LYS A 144 -11.51 3.27 12.92
N ASP A 145 -10.98 4.25 12.19
CA ASP A 145 -11.02 4.25 10.73
C ASP A 145 -10.11 3.15 10.16
N ALA A 146 -8.92 2.96 10.74
CA ALA A 146 -8.01 1.88 10.35
C ALA A 146 -8.53 0.49 10.78
N GLU A 147 -9.13 0.36 11.97
CA GLU A 147 -9.78 -0.87 12.44
C GLU A 147 -10.90 -1.30 11.47
N ALA A 148 -11.71 -0.35 11.01
CA ALA A 148 -12.78 -0.63 10.05
C ALA A 148 -12.23 -1.17 8.72
N ILE A 149 -11.17 -0.54 8.17
CA ILE A 149 -10.51 -1.00 6.95
C ILE A 149 -9.94 -2.42 7.14
N VAL A 150 -9.27 -2.70 8.26
CA VAL A 150 -8.74 -4.04 8.54
C VAL A 150 -9.86 -5.09 8.60
N HIS A 151 -11.01 -4.77 9.21
CA HIS A 151 -12.16 -5.66 9.23
C HIS A 151 -12.75 -5.92 7.82
N GLU A 152 -12.80 -4.92 6.96
CA GLU A 152 -13.21 -5.06 5.57
C GLU A 152 -12.23 -5.93 4.78
N ILE A 153 -10.93 -5.72 4.96
CA ILE A 153 -9.87 -6.55 4.37
C ILE A 153 -10.05 -8.02 4.77
N LEU A 154 -10.24 -8.32 6.05
CA LEU A 154 -10.42 -9.70 6.52
C LEU A 154 -11.64 -10.36 5.87
N SER A 155 -12.75 -9.64 5.78
CA SER A 155 -13.97 -10.12 5.13
C SER A 155 -13.74 -10.39 3.64
N LEU A 156 -12.96 -9.53 2.96
CA LEU A 156 -12.61 -9.70 1.55
C LEU A 156 -11.63 -10.86 1.33
N GLN A 157 -10.65 -11.04 2.23
CA GLN A 157 -9.69 -12.13 2.20
C GLN A 157 -10.33 -13.51 2.37
N GLU A 158 -11.45 -13.61 3.09
CA GLU A 158 -12.28 -14.82 3.15
C GLU A 158 -12.89 -15.16 1.77
N ILE A 159 -13.33 -14.15 1.02
CA ILE A 159 -13.94 -14.31 -0.31
C ILE A 159 -12.89 -14.75 -1.34
N ILE A 160 -11.71 -14.10 -1.33
CA ILE A 160 -10.64 -14.38 -2.31
C ILE A 160 -9.74 -15.56 -1.92
N ALA A 161 -10.01 -16.19 -0.76
CA ALA A 161 -9.29 -17.35 -0.23
C ALA A 161 -7.76 -17.17 -0.11
N THR A 162 -7.31 -15.94 0.18
CA THR A 162 -5.88 -15.64 0.42
C THR A 162 -5.74 -14.46 1.38
N GLN A 163 -4.73 -14.56 2.26
CA GLN A 163 -4.33 -13.47 3.16
C GLN A 163 -3.01 -12.81 2.72
N ALA A 164 -2.45 -13.24 1.60
CA ALA A 164 -1.18 -12.72 1.10
C ALA A 164 -1.32 -11.24 0.72
N ILE A 165 -0.34 -10.44 1.13
CA ILE A 165 -0.17 -9.06 0.68
C ILE A 165 1.16 -8.91 -0.07
N PRO A 166 1.22 -8.04 -1.09
CA PRO A 166 0.12 -7.24 -1.60
C PRO A 166 -0.94 -8.04 -2.39
N ALA A 167 -2.17 -7.55 -2.41
CA ALA A 167 -3.23 -8.04 -3.29
C ALA A 167 -3.82 -6.91 -4.12
N LEU A 168 -4.10 -7.18 -5.40
CA LEU A 168 -4.75 -6.26 -6.33
C LEU A 168 -6.07 -6.86 -6.77
N LEU A 169 -7.17 -6.22 -6.42
CA LEU A 169 -8.51 -6.69 -6.74
C LEU A 169 -9.22 -5.65 -7.59
N LEU A 170 -9.61 -6.05 -8.80
CA LEU A 170 -10.42 -5.24 -9.68
C LEU A 170 -11.88 -5.63 -9.49
N ALA A 171 -12.70 -4.69 -9.01
CA ALA A 171 -14.14 -4.83 -8.99
C ALA A 171 -14.72 -4.10 -10.22
N VAL A 172 -15.49 -4.83 -11.03
CA VAL A 172 -16.25 -4.28 -12.15
C VAL A 172 -17.71 -4.67 -11.95
N ASN A 173 -18.55 -3.69 -11.60
CA ASN A 173 -19.91 -3.93 -11.16
C ASN A 173 -19.94 -4.92 -9.96
N ASP A 174 -20.55 -6.11 -10.12
CA ASP A 174 -20.66 -7.12 -9.05
C ASP A 174 -19.58 -8.22 -9.14
N GLU A 175 -18.66 -8.13 -10.11
CA GLU A 175 -17.60 -9.11 -10.34
C GLU A 175 -16.28 -8.66 -9.75
N LEU A 176 -15.54 -9.60 -9.14
CA LEU A 176 -14.26 -9.34 -8.48
C LEU A 176 -13.15 -10.21 -9.11
N VAL A 177 -12.10 -9.57 -9.60
CA VAL A 177 -10.96 -10.22 -10.24
C VAL A 177 -9.68 -9.98 -9.44
N LEU A 178 -9.03 -11.06 -9.00
CA LEU A 178 -7.69 -11.00 -8.41
C LEU A 178 -6.63 -10.89 -9.51
N LEU A 179 -5.95 -9.75 -9.56
CA LEU A 179 -4.87 -9.49 -10.50
C LEU A 179 -3.54 -10.01 -9.94
N ASN A 180 -2.85 -10.82 -10.75
CA ASN A 180 -1.51 -11.29 -10.39
C ASN A 180 -0.46 -10.18 -10.65
N HIS A 181 -0.17 -9.40 -9.61
CA HIS A 181 0.79 -8.28 -9.67
C HIS A 181 2.21 -8.71 -10.09
N ASN A 182 2.61 -9.96 -9.82
CA ASN A 182 3.96 -10.44 -10.11
C ASN A 182 4.34 -10.35 -11.59
N TYR A 183 3.36 -10.46 -12.50
CA TYR A 183 3.62 -10.37 -13.94
C TYR A 183 4.04 -8.98 -14.42
N TYR A 184 3.83 -7.94 -13.60
CA TYR A 184 3.97 -6.54 -14.02
C TYR A 184 5.08 -5.79 -13.28
N LEU A 185 5.74 -6.41 -12.28
CA LEU A 185 6.71 -5.71 -11.43
C LEU A 185 7.91 -5.12 -12.20
N GLN A 186 8.30 -5.71 -13.33
CA GLN A 186 9.38 -5.20 -14.18
C GLN A 186 8.92 -4.14 -15.19
N GLN A 187 7.64 -4.13 -15.54
CA GLN A 187 7.05 -3.19 -16.50
C GLN A 187 5.70 -2.70 -15.96
N PRO A 188 5.69 -1.74 -15.03
CA PRO A 188 4.47 -1.32 -14.36
C PRO A 188 3.33 -0.90 -15.27
N ASP A 189 3.64 -0.24 -16.39
CA ASP A 189 2.62 0.21 -17.34
C ASP A 189 1.84 -0.95 -17.99
N ALA A 190 2.39 -2.16 -18.02
CA ALA A 190 1.72 -3.32 -18.62
C ALA A 190 0.48 -3.77 -17.84
N ILE A 191 0.35 -3.43 -16.55
CA ILE A 191 -0.86 -3.74 -15.77
C ILE A 191 -2.09 -2.97 -16.28
N VAL A 192 -1.88 -1.78 -16.87
CA VAL A 192 -2.94 -0.92 -17.37
C VAL A 192 -3.72 -1.63 -18.49
N ASP A 193 -3.01 -2.29 -19.39
CA ASP A 193 -3.63 -3.02 -20.50
C ASP A 193 -4.37 -4.27 -20.01
N ALA A 194 -3.82 -4.97 -19.00
CA ALA A 194 -4.53 -6.09 -18.37
C ALA A 194 -5.84 -5.65 -17.73
N ILE A 195 -5.84 -4.51 -17.02
CA ILE A 195 -7.06 -3.96 -16.40
C ILE A 195 -8.09 -3.57 -17.47
N LYS A 196 -7.68 -2.91 -18.56
CA LYS A 196 -8.60 -2.57 -19.65
C LYS A 196 -9.27 -3.81 -20.24
N ILE A 197 -8.50 -4.87 -20.49
CA ILE A 197 -9.03 -6.13 -21.01
C ILE A 197 -10.08 -6.73 -20.06
N GLU A 198 -9.81 -6.74 -18.75
CA GLU A 198 -10.79 -7.27 -17.78
C GLU A 198 -12.04 -6.37 -17.67
N ILE A 199 -11.88 -5.04 -17.73
CA ILE A 199 -13.03 -4.12 -17.78
C ILE A 199 -13.89 -4.42 -19.01
N ASP A 200 -13.29 -4.51 -20.20
CA ASP A 200 -14.02 -4.75 -21.44
C ASP A 200 -14.78 -6.08 -21.39
N LYS A 201 -14.14 -7.16 -20.89
CA LYS A 201 -14.78 -8.48 -20.73
C LYS A 201 -15.98 -8.48 -19.78
N LEU A 202 -15.94 -7.67 -18.73
CA LEU A 202 -16.96 -7.62 -17.67
C LEU A 202 -18.00 -6.50 -17.91
N SER A 203 -17.85 -5.77 -19.01
CA SER A 203 -18.75 -4.72 -19.45
C SER A 203 -19.82 -5.19 -20.43
N ASP A 204 -19.63 -6.38 -21.01
CA ASP A 204 -20.57 -7.06 -21.92
C ASP A 204 -21.65 -7.85 -21.16
#